data_AF-A0A531KE10-F1
#
_entry.id   AF-A0A531KE10-F1
#
_cell.length_a   1.000
_cell.length_b   1.000
_cell.length_c   1.000
_cell.angle_alpha   90.00
_cell.angle_beta   90.00
_cell.angle_gamma   90.00
#
_symmetry.space_group_name_H-M   'P 1'
#
loop_
_entity.id
_entity.type
_entity.pdbx_description
1 polymer ?
#
loop_
_entity_poly.entity_id
_entity_poly.type
_entity_poly.pdbx_seq_one_letter_code
_entity_poly.pdbx_strand_id
1 'polypeptide(L)'
;MQQVDPMMPWVAENLGKTIYIMASDYAWPQKMTEAITAAYEKAGGKIIGADYYPFGTTDFGPAFQKIKSLKPDVVWSMVVGNDAVTQLKQYRSFDIKQPLIAPLDEVFNKDALPPGVAAGTYAPQPYWMALDNPVNKKFIASFRDKFGQEK
;
A
#
# COMPACT_ATOMS: atom_id res chain seq x y z
N MET A 1 -4.40 14.35 6.00
CA MET A 1 -4.41 14.15 4.52
C MET A 1 -5.60 13.25 4.16
N GLN A 2 -6.30 13.52 3.05
CA GLN A 2 -7.61 12.93 2.70
C GLN A 2 -7.71 11.39 2.82
N GLN A 3 -6.63 10.65 2.52
CA GLN A 3 -6.59 9.18 2.61
C GLN A 3 -6.10 8.65 3.97
N VAL A 4 -5.22 9.39 4.64
CA VAL A 4 -4.52 8.93 5.85
C VAL A 4 -5.45 9.03 7.06
N ASP A 5 -6.08 10.19 7.24
CA ASP A 5 -6.83 10.51 8.46
C ASP A 5 -8.00 9.54 8.75
N PRO A 6 -8.82 9.12 7.76
CA PRO A 6 -9.90 8.16 8.03
C PRO A 6 -9.41 6.72 8.17
N MET A 7 -8.26 6.38 7.59
CA MET A 7 -7.75 5.00 7.60
C MET A 7 -7.08 4.65 8.93
N MET A 8 -6.43 5.60 9.60
CA MET A 8 -5.62 5.30 10.78
C MET A 8 -6.40 4.70 11.95
N PRO A 9 -7.59 5.21 12.33
CA PRO A 9 -8.42 4.57 13.34
C PRO A 9 -8.77 3.12 12.97
N TRP A 10 -9.17 2.89 11.72
CA TRP A 10 -9.54 1.56 11.26
C TRP A 10 -8.35 0.58 11.31
N VAL A 11 -7.16 0.99 10.86
CA VAL A 11 -5.93 0.17 10.97
C VAL A 11 -5.62 -0.13 12.42
N ALA A 12 -5.70 0.88 13.29
CA ALA A 12 -5.42 0.77 14.71
C ALA A 12 -6.38 -0.17 15.47
N GLU A 13 -7.62 -0.29 14.98
CA GLU A 13 -8.66 -1.14 15.57
C GLU A 13 -8.68 -2.56 14.99
N ASN A 14 -8.37 -2.71 13.69
CA ASN A 14 -8.61 -3.96 12.96
C ASN A 14 -7.34 -4.72 12.59
N LEU A 15 -6.21 -4.04 12.40
CA LEU A 15 -4.96 -4.66 11.93
C LEU A 15 -3.86 -4.69 12.98
N GLY A 16 -3.81 -3.72 13.89
CA GLY A 16 -2.88 -3.71 15.02
C GLY A 16 -2.45 -2.30 15.41
N LYS A 17 -1.45 -2.17 16.30
CA LYS A 17 -1.00 -0.88 16.84
C LYS A 17 0.40 -0.48 16.37
N THR A 18 1.12 -1.34 15.68
CA THR A 18 2.48 -1.07 15.21
C THR A 18 2.61 -1.23 13.70
N ILE A 19 3.17 -0.22 13.03
CA ILE A 19 3.41 -0.23 11.59
C ILE A 19 4.91 -0.09 11.32
N TYR A 20 5.42 -0.86 10.37
CA TYR A 20 6.73 -0.65 9.76
C TYR A 20 6.57 -0.20 8.30
N ILE A 21 7.27 0.87 7.91
CA ILE A 21 7.16 1.48 6.58
C ILE A 21 8.33 1.08 5.69
N MET A 22 8.03 0.76 4.43
CA MET A 22 9.00 0.62 3.35
C MET A 22 8.64 1.59 2.24
N ALA A 23 9.53 2.51 1.86
CA ALA A 23 9.19 3.63 0.99
C ALA A 23 10.24 3.89 -0.08
N SER A 24 9.84 4.42 -1.25
CA SER A 24 10.83 4.95 -2.20
C SER A 24 11.45 6.26 -1.67
N ASP A 25 12.74 6.48 -1.93
CA ASP A 25 13.49 7.61 -1.37
C ASP A 25 13.30 8.89 -2.20
N TYR A 26 12.14 9.52 -2.03
CA TYR A 26 11.85 10.84 -2.57
C TYR A 26 10.88 11.61 -1.68
N ALA A 27 10.59 12.86 -2.05
CA ALA A 27 9.83 13.77 -1.19
C ALA A 27 8.42 13.30 -0.83
N TRP A 28 7.73 12.56 -1.70
CA TRP A 28 6.34 12.15 -1.43
C TRP A 28 6.22 11.11 -0.31
N PRO A 29 6.93 9.96 -0.32
CA PRO A 29 6.84 8.99 0.77
C PRO A 29 7.34 9.53 2.10
N GLN A 30 8.35 10.42 2.11
CA GLN A 30 8.84 11.04 3.34
C GLN A 30 7.75 11.90 4.01
N LYS A 31 7.12 12.80 3.25
CA LYS A 31 5.99 13.61 3.74
C LYS A 31 4.79 12.75 4.13
N MET A 32 4.57 11.66 3.41
CA MET A 32 3.50 10.73 3.72
C MET A 32 3.77 9.98 5.04
N THR A 33 4.99 9.52 5.28
CA THR A 33 5.41 8.93 6.55
C THR A 33 5.17 9.88 7.72
N GLU A 34 5.50 11.16 7.59
CA GLU A 34 5.26 12.16 8.64
C GLU A 34 3.76 12.27 8.98
N ALA A 35 2.92 12.39 7.95
CA ALA A 35 1.49 12.51 8.14
C ALA A 35 0.84 11.23 8.67
N ILE A 36 1.26 10.06 8.18
CA ILE A 36 0.86 8.75 8.69
C ILE A 36 1.24 8.65 10.17
N THR A 37 2.47 8.99 10.53
CA THR A 37 2.93 8.96 11.92
C THR A 37 2.03 9.82 12.81
N ALA A 38 1.83 11.08 12.44
CA ALA A 38 1.00 12.01 13.22
C ALA A 38 -0.46 11.57 13.34
N ALA A 39 -1.04 10.97 12.29
CA ALA A 39 -2.42 10.49 12.31
C ALA A 39 -2.55 9.17 13.08
N TYR A 40 -1.58 8.27 12.97
CA TYR A 40 -1.62 6.97 13.61
C TYR A 40 -1.40 7.06 15.12
N GLU A 41 -0.52 7.96 15.55
CA GLU A 41 -0.34 8.28 16.99
C GLU A 41 -1.64 8.81 17.62
N LYS A 42 -2.40 9.65 16.92
CA LYS A 42 -3.73 10.10 17.37
C LYS A 42 -4.74 8.95 17.49
N ALA A 43 -4.59 7.90 16.69
CA ALA A 43 -5.38 6.66 16.76
C ALA A 43 -4.81 5.64 17.78
N GLY A 44 -3.79 6.01 18.56
CA GLY A 44 -3.16 5.17 19.58
C GLY A 44 -2.20 4.11 19.00
N GLY A 45 -1.81 4.23 17.74
CA GLY A 45 -0.80 3.41 17.09
C GLY A 45 0.60 4.03 17.12
N LYS A 46 1.59 3.32 16.60
CA LYS A 46 2.98 3.75 16.51
C LYS A 46 3.66 3.25 15.24
N ILE A 47 4.46 4.12 14.61
CA ILE A 47 5.42 3.70 13.58
C ILE A 47 6.70 3.22 14.28
N ILE A 48 7.08 1.97 14.07
CA ILE A 48 8.23 1.34 14.74
C ILE A 48 9.49 1.28 13.87
N GLY A 49 9.40 1.73 12.62
CA GLY A 49 10.51 1.91 11.72
C GLY A 49 10.05 2.31 10.33
N ALA A 50 10.93 2.99 9.59
CA ALA A 50 10.74 3.35 8.21
C ALA A 50 12.07 3.26 7.47
N ASP A 51 12.13 2.49 6.39
CA ASP A 51 13.30 2.39 5.53
C ASP A 51 12.95 2.96 4.13
N TYR A 52 13.89 3.73 3.58
CA TYR A 52 13.75 4.42 2.30
C TYR A 52 14.72 3.82 1.27
N TYR A 53 14.21 3.55 0.07
CA TYR A 53 14.92 2.82 -0.97
C TYR A 53 15.13 3.68 -2.21
N PRO A 54 16.36 3.81 -2.72
CA PRO A 54 16.60 4.47 -4.00
C PRO A 54 15.90 3.71 -5.13
N PHE A 55 15.60 4.41 -6.23
CA PHE A 55 15.02 3.78 -7.42
C PHE A 55 15.96 2.72 -8.02
N GLY A 56 15.38 1.64 -8.52
CA GLY A 56 16.11 0.48 -9.04
C GLY A 56 16.51 -0.52 -7.95
N THR A 57 15.92 -0.43 -6.75
CA THR A 57 16.17 -1.40 -5.69
C THR A 57 15.59 -2.75 -6.07
N THR A 58 16.44 -3.79 -6.08
CA THR A 58 16.07 -5.15 -6.48
C THR A 58 16.13 -6.18 -5.35
N ASP A 59 16.72 -5.83 -4.20
CA ASP A 59 16.78 -6.70 -3.02
C ASP A 59 16.21 -5.98 -1.79
N PHE A 60 15.06 -6.47 -1.31
CA PHE A 60 14.40 -6.01 -0.10
C PHE A 60 14.58 -6.99 1.08
N GLY A 61 15.35 -8.07 0.90
CA GLY A 61 15.65 -9.11 1.89
C GLY A 61 16.06 -8.58 3.27
N PRO A 62 16.97 -7.59 3.36
CA PRO A 62 17.36 -7.01 4.65
C PRO A 62 16.18 -6.41 5.43
N ALA A 63 15.24 -5.74 4.77
CA ALA A 63 14.05 -5.21 5.42
C ALA A 63 13.13 -6.32 5.90
N PHE A 64 13.00 -7.41 5.15
CA PHE A 64 12.21 -8.56 5.57
C PHE A 64 12.77 -9.23 6.84
N GLN A 65 14.10 -9.29 6.98
CA GLN A 65 14.73 -9.74 8.23
C GLN A 65 14.43 -8.77 9.37
N LYS A 66 14.50 -7.46 9.11
CA LYS A 66 14.13 -6.43 10.09
C LYS A 66 12.66 -6.54 10.51
N ILE A 67 11.74 -6.76 9.59
CA ILE A 67 10.31 -7.01 9.86
C ILE A 67 10.13 -8.25 10.73
N LYS A 68 10.81 -9.37 10.43
CA LYS A 68 10.75 -10.59 11.26
C LYS A 68 11.28 -10.36 12.69
N SER A 69 12.29 -9.51 12.83
CA SER A 69 12.88 -9.17 14.13
C SER A 69 12.00 -8.21 14.94
N LEU A 70 11.56 -7.11 14.32
CA LEU A 70 10.74 -6.07 14.95
C LEU A 70 9.30 -6.52 15.20
N LYS A 71 8.81 -7.49 14.43
CA LYS A 71 7.44 -8.02 14.50
C LYS A 71 6.38 -6.90 14.54
N PRO A 72 6.36 -5.98 13.55
CA PRO A 72 5.24 -5.04 13.46
C PRO A 72 3.94 -5.83 13.29
N ASP A 73 2.82 -5.24 13.70
CA ASP A 73 1.51 -5.79 13.40
C ASP A 73 1.21 -5.66 11.90
N VAL A 74 1.63 -4.55 11.29
CA VAL A 74 1.34 -4.21 9.90
C VAL A 74 2.59 -3.73 9.17
N VAL A 75 2.75 -4.12 7.91
CA VAL A 75 3.75 -3.52 7.01
C VAL A 75 3.03 -2.58 6.04
N TRP A 76 3.58 -1.38 5.86
CA TRP A 76 3.07 -0.43 4.89
C TRP A 76 4.13 -0.14 3.83
N SER A 77 3.84 -0.57 2.60
CA SER A 77 4.65 -0.22 1.44
C SER A 77 4.16 1.06 0.78
N MET A 78 5.09 1.98 0.55
CA MET A 78 4.98 3.15 -0.32
C MET A 78 6.10 3.11 -1.38
N VAL A 79 6.55 1.91 -1.74
CA VAL A 79 7.44 1.69 -2.89
C VAL A 79 6.61 1.80 -4.16
N VAL A 80 7.16 2.45 -5.19
CA VAL A 80 6.46 2.73 -6.46
C VAL A 80 7.14 2.06 -7.66
N GLY A 81 6.40 1.95 -8.77
CA GLY A 81 6.94 1.43 -10.04
C GLY A 81 7.39 -0.04 -9.97
N ASN A 82 8.32 -0.42 -10.85
CA ASN A 82 8.80 -1.80 -10.94
C ASN A 82 9.42 -2.35 -9.64
N ASP A 83 9.96 -1.46 -8.81
CA ASP A 83 10.52 -1.80 -7.50
C ASP A 83 9.42 -2.33 -6.57
N ALA A 84 8.19 -1.80 -6.67
CA ALA A 84 7.04 -2.25 -5.88
C ALA A 84 6.61 -3.67 -6.26
N VAL A 85 6.61 -3.99 -7.57
CA VAL A 85 6.36 -5.36 -8.07
C VAL A 85 7.40 -6.34 -7.52
N THR A 86 8.66 -5.94 -7.52
CA THR A 86 9.77 -6.74 -6.98
C THR A 86 9.60 -6.96 -5.48
N GLN A 87 9.35 -5.89 -4.74
CA GLN A 87 9.12 -5.93 -3.29
C GLN A 87 7.95 -6.85 -2.93
N LEU A 88 6.80 -6.75 -3.61
CA LEU A 88 5.64 -7.61 -3.32
C LEU A 88 5.92 -9.09 -3.59
N LYS A 89 6.59 -9.42 -4.70
CA LYS A 89 6.98 -10.79 -5.01
C LYS A 89 7.87 -11.36 -3.90
N GLN A 90 8.89 -10.59 -3.49
CA GLN A 90 9.79 -11.04 -2.44
C GLN A 90 9.08 -11.11 -1.06
N TYR A 91 8.21 -10.17 -0.73
CA TYR A 91 7.44 -10.16 0.51
C TYR A 91 6.65 -11.47 0.68
N ARG A 92 6.03 -11.96 -0.40
CA ARG A 92 5.31 -13.24 -0.40
C ARG A 92 6.23 -14.46 -0.29
N SER A 93 7.39 -14.42 -0.94
CA SER A 93 8.39 -15.49 -0.85
C SER A 93 9.08 -15.59 0.53
N PHE A 94 9.12 -14.51 1.30
CA PHE A 94 9.76 -14.46 2.62
C PHE A 94 8.89 -14.98 3.78
N ASP A 95 7.68 -15.47 3.49
CA ASP A 95 6.72 -16.01 4.46
C ASP A 95 6.34 -15.02 5.58
N ILE A 96 6.31 -13.72 5.25
CA ILE A 96 5.84 -12.68 6.16
C ILE A 96 4.31 -12.78 6.25
N LYS A 97 3.78 -12.88 7.47
CA LYS A 97 2.35 -13.08 7.74
C LYS A 97 1.59 -11.80 8.07
N GLN A 98 2.32 -10.72 8.37
CA GLN A 98 1.77 -9.42 8.66
C GLN A 98 0.85 -8.95 7.51
N PRO A 99 -0.31 -8.36 7.83
CA PRO A 99 -1.07 -7.56 6.89
C PRO A 99 -0.16 -6.58 6.15
N LEU A 100 -0.37 -6.48 4.84
CA LEU A 100 0.33 -5.53 3.98
C LEU A 100 -0.64 -4.45 3.53
N ILE A 101 -0.29 -3.19 3.79
CA ILE A 101 -0.90 -2.03 3.14
C ILE A 101 0.03 -1.61 2.00
N ALA A 102 -0.48 -1.52 0.79
CA ALA A 102 0.29 -1.02 -0.35
C ALA A 102 -0.63 -0.23 -1.29
N PRO A 103 -0.12 0.80 -1.99
CA PRO A 103 -0.83 1.29 -3.16
C PRO A 103 -0.98 0.10 -4.12
N LEU A 104 -2.19 -0.17 -4.58
CA LEU A 104 -2.45 -1.08 -5.70
C LEU A 104 -2.95 -0.22 -6.87
N ASP A 105 -2.08 0.67 -7.35
CA ASP A 105 -2.31 1.58 -8.47
C ASP A 105 -1.91 0.97 -9.83
N GLU A 106 -1.81 1.78 -10.89
CA GLU A 106 -1.59 1.37 -12.29
C GLU A 106 -0.38 0.43 -12.50
N VAL A 107 0.62 0.49 -11.61
CA VAL A 107 1.79 -0.41 -11.62
C VAL A 107 1.39 -1.87 -11.38
N PHE A 108 0.25 -2.10 -10.72
CA PHE A 108 -0.33 -3.40 -10.41
C PHE A 108 -1.43 -3.79 -11.38
N ASN A 109 -1.38 -3.30 -12.62
CA ASN A 109 -2.20 -3.82 -13.72
C ASN A 109 -2.14 -5.37 -13.72
N LYS A 110 -3.21 -6.01 -14.18
CA LYS A 110 -3.46 -7.46 -14.11
C LYS A 110 -2.29 -8.36 -14.53
N ASP A 111 -1.35 -7.84 -15.32
CA ASP A 111 -0.20 -8.56 -15.88
C ASP A 111 1.12 -8.36 -15.09
N ALA A 112 1.20 -7.35 -14.20
CA ALA A 112 2.45 -7.01 -13.49
C ALA A 112 2.72 -7.95 -12.30
N LEU A 113 1.66 -8.44 -11.64
CA LEU A 113 1.74 -9.38 -10.54
C LEU A 113 1.24 -10.77 -10.93
N PRO A 114 1.96 -11.85 -10.58
CA PRO A 114 1.44 -13.20 -10.68
C PRO A 114 0.13 -13.35 -9.87
N PRO A 115 -0.77 -14.26 -10.29
CA PRO A 115 -1.99 -14.56 -9.55
C PRO A 115 -1.71 -14.85 -8.07
N GLY A 116 -2.52 -14.25 -7.18
CA GLY A 116 -2.43 -14.47 -5.74
C GLY A 116 -1.40 -13.61 -4.99
N VAL A 117 -0.46 -12.94 -5.64
CA VAL A 117 0.55 -12.10 -4.94
C VAL A 117 -0.09 -10.91 -4.21
N ALA A 118 -1.11 -10.29 -4.81
CA ALA A 118 -1.86 -9.19 -4.20
C ALA A 118 -2.91 -9.65 -3.17
N ALA A 119 -3.16 -10.96 -3.01
CA ALA A 119 -4.19 -11.44 -2.10
C ALA A 119 -3.87 -11.04 -0.65
N GLY A 120 -4.88 -10.55 0.07
CA GLY A 120 -4.74 -10.09 1.45
C GLY A 120 -4.02 -8.74 1.63
N THR A 121 -3.69 -8.04 0.54
CA THR A 121 -3.18 -6.66 0.60
C THR A 121 -4.33 -5.67 0.73
N TYR A 122 -4.21 -4.74 1.67
CA TYR A 122 -5.10 -3.60 1.82
C TYR A 122 -4.60 -2.44 0.95
N ALA A 123 -5.48 -1.86 0.15
CA ALA A 123 -5.14 -0.76 -0.74
C ALA A 123 -6.09 0.42 -0.50
N PRO A 124 -5.69 1.46 0.25
CA PRO A 124 -6.47 2.68 0.31
C PRO A 124 -6.47 3.34 -1.07
N GLN A 125 -7.66 3.57 -1.63
CA GLN A 125 -7.86 4.26 -2.90
C GLN A 125 -9.01 5.27 -2.75
N PRO A 126 -8.94 6.43 -3.42
CA PRO A 126 -10.02 7.42 -3.38
C PRO A 126 -11.25 6.95 -4.17
N TYR A 127 -11.07 5.98 -5.08
CA TYR A 127 -12.11 5.45 -5.95
C TYR A 127 -11.77 4.02 -6.38
N TRP A 128 -12.82 3.21 -6.55
CA TRP A 128 -12.74 1.85 -7.04
C TRP A 128 -13.72 1.67 -8.20
N MET A 129 -13.23 1.39 -9.41
CA MET A 129 -14.09 1.14 -10.58
C MET A 129 -15.01 -0.07 -10.38
N ALA A 130 -14.62 -1.04 -9.55
CA ALA A 130 -15.39 -2.24 -9.29
C ALA A 130 -16.61 -2.02 -8.37
N LEU A 131 -16.86 -0.80 -7.86
CA LEU A 131 -18.00 -0.54 -6.99
C LEU A 131 -19.33 -0.85 -7.67
N ASP A 132 -20.09 -1.80 -7.13
CA ASP A 132 -21.40 -2.17 -7.69
C ASP A 132 -22.51 -1.27 -7.15
N ASN A 133 -22.61 -0.06 -7.70
CA ASN A 133 -23.72 0.87 -7.38
C ASN A 133 -24.16 1.69 -8.60
N PRO A 134 -25.39 2.25 -8.58
CA PRO A 134 -25.94 2.97 -9.74
C PRO A 134 -25.13 4.21 -10.15
N VAL A 135 -24.56 4.94 -9.19
CA VAL A 135 -23.73 6.13 -9.45
C VAL A 135 -22.47 5.76 -10.21
N ASN A 136 -21.79 4.70 -9.76
CA ASN A 136 -20.58 4.21 -10.39
C ASN A 136 -20.83 3.65 -11.79
N LYS A 137 -21.89 2.86 -11.97
CA LYS A 137 -22.30 2.33 -13.29
C LYS A 137 -22.56 3.45 -14.29
N LYS A 138 -23.25 4.52 -13.86
CA LYS A 138 -23.53 5.69 -14.69
C LYS A 138 -22.24 6.43 -15.06
N PHE A 139 -21.34 6.65 -14.10
CA PHE A 139 -20.04 7.28 -14.37
C PHE A 139 -19.22 6.49 -15.39
N ILE A 140 -19.07 5.18 -15.20
CA ILE A 140 -18.32 4.31 -16.12
C ILE A 140 -18.94 4.32 -17.52
N ALA A 141 -20.27 4.23 -17.64
CA ALA A 141 -20.96 4.29 -18.93
C ALA A 141 -20.70 5.63 -19.64
N SER A 142 -20.92 6.75 -18.97
CA SER A 142 -20.70 8.09 -19.55
C SER A 142 -19.23 8.35 -19.91
N PHE A 143 -18.29 7.83 -19.12
CA PHE A 143 -16.86 7.92 -19.42
C PHE A 143 -16.51 7.15 -20.69
N ARG A 144 -16.98 5.90 -20.80
CA ARG A 144 -16.77 5.05 -21.99
C ARG A 144 -17.42 5.60 -23.24
N ASP A 145 -18.63 6.14 -23.13
CA ASP A 145 -19.34 6.77 -24.26
C ASP A 145 -18.56 7.98 -24.82
N LYS A 146 -17.88 8.73 -23.95
CA LYS A 146 -17.12 9.92 -24.33
C LYS A 146 -15.71 9.62 -24.82
N PHE A 147 -15.05 8.59 -24.28
CA PHE A 147 -13.60 8.38 -24.46
C PHE A 147 -13.18 7.00 -25.01
N GLY A 148 -14.12 6.06 -25.19
CA GLY A 148 -13.87 4.71 -25.70
C GLY A 148 -13.81 3.62 -24.61
N GLN A 149 -13.86 2.35 -25.02
CA GLN A 149 -13.98 1.18 -24.14
C GLN A 149 -12.65 0.67 -23.55
N GLU A 150 -11.51 1.03 -24.14
CA GLU A 150 -10.17 0.59 -23.71
C GLU A 150 -9.41 1.62 -22.85
N LYS A 151 -10.11 2.62 -22.33
CA LYS A 151 -9.56 3.63 -21.42
C LYS A 151 -10.29 3.63 -20.08
#